data_AF-B1PKX6-F1
#
_entry.id   AF-B1PKX6-F1
#
_cell.length_a   1.000
_cell.length_b   1.000
_cell.length_c   1.000
_cell.angle_alpha   90.00
_cell.angle_beta   90.00
_cell.angle_gamma   90.00
#
_symmetry.space_group_name_H-M   'P 1'
#
loop_
_entity.id
_entity.type
_entity.pdbx_description
1 polymer ?
#
loop_
_entity_poly.entity_id
_entity_poly.type
_entity_poly.pdbx_seq_one_letter_code
_entity_poly.pdbx_strand_id
1 'polypeptide(L)'
;LGAQPLQELISQIGGWALTGPWHKDNFQAVLRMVSASYRTSPFFTVFVSTDSKNSNSNIIQVDQSSLGLPSRDYYLNKTANEKYLTAYVNFLMELGVLLGGSEETSRTLMEEIVDFETTLANITVPQEERRDEELIYHKMEAKDLTTLVPAVDWMPYLTEVFAPVPLNESEPVVVYAKEYLQQISDLITKTNKSLLNNYMIMKVVRKMGSILDQRFQDA
;
A
#
# COMPACT_ATOMS: atom_id res chain seq x y z
N LEU A 1 -15.16 -6.70 -20.57
CA LEU A 1 -14.56 -7.85 -19.84
C LEU A 1 -15.16 -7.84 -18.45
N GLY A 2 -15.96 -8.85 -18.06
CA GLY A 2 -16.60 -8.86 -16.74
C GLY A 2 -15.60 -8.90 -15.57
N ALA A 3 -16.10 -9.13 -14.34
CA ALA A 3 -15.25 -9.17 -13.13
C ALA A 3 -14.26 -10.36 -13.09
N GLN A 4 -14.47 -11.38 -13.93
CA GLN A 4 -13.75 -12.65 -13.88
C GLN A 4 -12.21 -12.54 -13.94
N PRO A 5 -11.59 -11.74 -14.83
CA PRO A 5 -10.13 -11.60 -14.87
C PRO A 5 -9.56 -11.05 -13.55
N LEU A 6 -10.30 -10.14 -12.89
CA LEU A 6 -9.89 -9.58 -11.61
C LEU A 6 -10.10 -10.57 -10.46
N GLN A 7 -11.16 -11.38 -10.49
CA GLN A 7 -11.36 -12.46 -9.50
C GLN A 7 -10.29 -13.55 -9.59
N GLU A 8 -9.89 -13.93 -10.81
CA GLU A 8 -8.77 -14.85 -11.06
C GLU A 8 -7.45 -14.24 -10.54
N LEU A 9 -7.23 -12.95 -10.79
CA LEU A 9 -6.08 -12.21 -10.27
C LEU A 9 -5.99 -12.23 -8.74
N ILE A 10 -7.11 -11.91 -8.08
CA ILE A 10 -7.21 -11.91 -6.61
C ILE A 10 -6.85 -13.30 -6.07
N SER A 11 -7.35 -14.35 -6.72
CA SER A 11 -7.07 -15.73 -6.33
C SER A 11 -5.59 -16.10 -6.50
N GLN A 12 -4.94 -15.63 -7.56
CA GLN A 12 -3.50 -15.84 -7.81
C GLN A 12 -2.62 -15.12 -6.79
N ILE A 13 -3.00 -13.91 -6.36
CA ILE A 13 -2.25 -13.13 -5.37
C ILE A 13 -2.30 -13.80 -3.99
N GLY A 14 -3.49 -14.26 -3.58
CA GLY A 14 -3.66 -14.85 -2.26
C GLY A 14 -5.11 -15.14 -1.84
N GLY A 15 -6.10 -14.68 -2.63
CA GLY A 15 -7.50 -14.64 -2.22
C GLY A 15 -7.73 -13.61 -1.12
N TRP A 16 -8.98 -13.40 -0.72
CA TRP A 16 -9.36 -12.42 0.30
C TRP A 16 -10.63 -12.83 1.03
N ALA A 17 -10.95 -12.14 2.12
CA ALA A 17 -12.08 -12.47 2.97
C ALA A 17 -13.46 -12.16 2.37
N LEU A 18 -13.50 -11.43 1.24
CA LEU A 18 -14.77 -11.00 0.64
C LEU A 18 -15.60 -12.17 0.09
N THR A 19 -14.93 -13.17 -0.48
CA THR A 19 -15.57 -14.31 -1.18
C THR A 19 -15.53 -15.60 -0.37
N GLY A 20 -15.13 -15.54 0.90
CA GLY A 20 -15.04 -16.70 1.79
C GLY A 20 -14.02 -16.52 2.92
N PRO A 21 -13.90 -17.50 3.84
CA PRO A 21 -12.96 -17.43 4.95
C PRO A 21 -11.51 -17.33 4.48
N TRP A 22 -10.72 -16.46 5.13
CA TRP A 22 -9.32 -16.22 4.79
C TRP A 22 -8.43 -16.26 6.03
N HIS A 23 -7.48 -17.19 6.07
CA HIS A 23 -6.59 -17.44 7.23
C HIS A 23 -5.18 -17.87 6.80
N LYS A 24 -4.59 -17.20 5.80
CA LYS A 24 -3.25 -17.57 5.29
C LYS A 24 -2.15 -16.79 6.00
N ASP A 25 -0.96 -17.39 6.07
CA ASP A 25 0.27 -16.73 6.53
C ASP A 25 1.21 -16.44 5.37
N ASN A 26 0.80 -15.53 4.49
CA ASN A 26 1.47 -15.24 3.23
C ASN A 26 1.75 -13.73 3.04
N PHE A 27 1.76 -12.95 4.13
CA PHE A 27 1.91 -11.49 4.09
C PHE A 27 3.10 -11.06 3.22
N GLN A 28 4.29 -11.60 3.49
CA GLN A 28 5.50 -11.23 2.74
C GLN A 28 5.38 -11.57 1.25
N ALA A 29 4.85 -12.74 0.91
CA ALA A 29 4.68 -13.15 -0.49
C ALA A 29 3.66 -12.26 -1.23
N VAL A 30 2.54 -11.94 -0.59
CA VAL A 30 1.54 -11.02 -1.14
C VAL A 30 2.16 -9.62 -1.32
N LEU A 31 2.83 -9.10 -0.28
CA LEU A 31 3.47 -7.79 -0.32
C LEU A 31 4.46 -7.67 -1.50
N ARG A 32 5.31 -8.67 -1.71
CA ARG A 32 6.25 -8.68 -2.84
C ARG A 32 5.54 -8.79 -4.17
N MET A 33 4.55 -9.67 -4.31
CA MET A 33 3.80 -9.83 -5.57
C MET A 33 3.03 -8.57 -5.95
N VAL A 34 2.32 -7.94 -5.01
CA VAL A 34 1.58 -6.69 -5.28
C VAL A 34 2.51 -5.52 -5.61
N SER A 35 3.72 -5.52 -5.08
CA SER A 35 4.72 -4.47 -5.32
C SER A 35 5.49 -4.68 -6.61
N ALA A 36 6.04 -5.87 -6.85
CA ALA A 36 6.85 -6.18 -8.03
C ALA A 36 6.00 -6.40 -9.29
N SER A 37 4.95 -7.21 -9.21
CA SER A 37 4.15 -7.60 -10.39
C SER A 37 3.07 -6.58 -10.73
N TYR A 38 2.41 -6.00 -9.71
CA TYR A 38 1.30 -5.06 -9.91
C TYR A 38 1.68 -3.59 -9.67
N ARG A 39 2.93 -3.32 -9.27
CA ARG A 39 3.46 -1.97 -9.04
C ARG A 39 2.57 -1.16 -8.09
N THR A 40 2.06 -1.81 -7.05
CA THR A 40 1.27 -1.17 -5.99
C THR A 40 2.11 -1.02 -4.74
N SER A 41 1.87 0.06 -4.00
CA SER A 41 2.59 0.35 -2.77
C SER A 41 1.55 0.41 -1.66
N PRO A 42 1.30 -0.69 -0.91
CA PRO A 42 0.28 -0.67 0.13
C PRO A 42 0.74 0.17 1.32
N PHE A 43 1.92 -0.11 1.88
CA PHE A 43 2.37 0.49 3.14
C PHE A 43 3.48 1.53 2.99
N PHE A 44 4.32 1.39 1.98
CA PHE A 44 5.42 2.30 1.66
C PHE A 44 5.72 2.23 0.16
N THR A 45 6.29 3.29 -0.40
CA THR A 45 6.76 3.29 -1.79
C THR A 45 8.24 2.98 -1.84
N VAL A 46 8.65 2.17 -2.82
CA VAL A 46 10.05 1.96 -3.15
C VAL A 46 10.23 2.24 -4.64
N PHE A 47 11.19 3.09 -4.97
CA PHE A 47 11.48 3.47 -6.36
C PHE A 47 12.95 3.87 -6.51
N VAL A 48 13.38 4.09 -7.74
CA VAL A 48 14.74 4.57 -8.06
C VAL A 48 14.61 5.94 -8.71
N SER A 49 15.33 6.91 -8.17
CA SER A 49 15.40 8.27 -8.70
C SER A 49 16.80 8.84 -8.45
N THR A 50 17.05 10.04 -8.95
CA THR A 50 18.32 10.75 -8.79
C THR A 50 18.65 10.96 -7.32
N ASP A 51 19.91 10.72 -6.93
CA ASP A 51 20.39 11.03 -5.58
C ASP A 51 20.53 12.55 -5.43
N SER A 52 19.74 13.16 -4.55
CA SER A 52 19.75 14.60 -4.29
C SER A 52 21.10 15.13 -3.84
N LYS A 53 21.94 14.28 -3.23
CA LYS A 53 23.33 14.62 -2.85
C LYS A 53 24.38 14.23 -3.90
N ASN A 54 23.98 13.52 -4.95
CA ASN A 54 24.84 13.19 -6.10
C ASN A 54 24.01 13.01 -7.38
N SER A 55 23.78 14.12 -8.09
CA SER A 55 22.91 14.17 -9.26
C SER A 55 23.37 13.32 -10.46
N ASN A 56 24.60 12.80 -10.42
CA ASN A 56 25.15 11.91 -11.46
C ASN A 56 24.80 10.43 -11.21
N SER A 57 24.13 10.11 -10.11
CA SER A 57 23.76 8.75 -9.72
C SER A 57 22.29 8.64 -9.40
N ASN A 58 21.73 7.44 -9.59
CA ASN A 58 20.43 7.08 -9.06
C ASN A 58 20.60 6.25 -7.78
N ILE A 59 19.62 6.33 -6.89
CA ILE A 59 19.61 5.63 -5.62
C ILE A 59 18.21 5.06 -5.36
N ILE A 60 18.15 3.95 -4.61
CA ILE A 60 16.87 3.41 -4.13
C ILE A 60 16.32 4.39 -3.08
N GLN A 61 15.04 4.72 -3.21
CA GLN A 61 14.34 5.63 -2.32
C GLN A 61 13.14 4.90 -1.70
N VAL A 62 12.99 5.03 -0.38
CA VAL A 62 11.87 4.50 0.39
C VAL A 62 11.14 5.64 1.07
N ASP A 63 9.82 5.68 0.91
CA ASP A 63 8.99 6.78 1.39
C ASP A 63 7.60 6.30 1.81
N GLN A 64 6.82 7.21 2.39
CA GLN A 64 5.44 6.99 2.78
C GLN A 64 4.55 6.65 1.58
N SER A 65 3.58 5.77 1.80
CA SER A 65 2.66 5.37 0.73
C SER A 65 1.65 6.45 0.39
N SER A 66 1.16 6.43 -0.85
CA SER A 66 -0.03 7.18 -1.21
C SER A 66 -1.27 6.56 -0.56
N LEU A 67 -2.20 7.40 -0.16
CA LEU A 67 -3.51 7.00 0.36
C LEU A 67 -4.51 6.84 -0.78
N GLY A 68 -5.69 6.32 -0.46
CA GLY A 68 -6.76 6.20 -1.43
C GLY A 68 -7.40 7.51 -1.83
N LEU A 69 -7.54 8.44 -0.88
CA LEU A 69 -7.96 9.81 -1.14
C LEU A 69 -6.73 10.71 -1.34
N PRO A 70 -6.89 11.87 -1.99
CA PRO A 70 -5.75 12.70 -2.45
C PRO A 70 -4.84 13.25 -1.34
N SER A 71 -5.33 13.34 -0.10
CA SER A 71 -4.58 13.84 1.06
C SER A 71 -5.04 13.15 2.33
N ARG A 72 -4.15 13.09 3.34
CA ARG A 72 -4.49 12.64 4.69
C ARG A 72 -5.64 13.44 5.32
N ASP A 73 -5.80 14.72 4.96
CA ASP A 73 -6.84 15.58 5.52
C ASP A 73 -8.26 15.12 5.20
N TYR A 74 -8.44 14.39 4.10
CA TYR A 74 -9.72 13.78 3.76
C TYR A 74 -10.16 12.73 4.80
N TYR A 75 -9.21 12.05 5.44
CA TYR A 75 -9.46 11.07 6.49
C TYR A 75 -9.56 11.71 7.88
N LEU A 76 -8.74 12.73 8.15
CA LEU A 76 -8.61 13.32 9.49
C LEU A 76 -9.65 14.40 9.78
N ASN A 77 -10.06 15.19 8.79
CA ASN A 77 -11.09 16.21 8.96
C ASN A 77 -12.49 15.66 8.66
N LYS A 78 -12.94 14.72 9.50
CA LYS A 78 -14.19 13.96 9.28
C LYS A 78 -15.42 14.87 9.12
N THR A 79 -15.51 15.98 9.84
CA THR A 79 -16.66 16.88 9.76
C THR A 79 -16.74 17.66 8.45
N ALA A 80 -15.61 18.09 7.89
CA ALA A 80 -15.60 18.80 6.61
C ALA A 80 -15.66 17.85 5.41
N ASN A 81 -15.11 16.64 5.58
CA ASN A 81 -14.89 15.69 4.50
C ASN A 81 -15.78 14.43 4.58
N GLU A 82 -16.79 14.43 5.44
CA GLU A 82 -17.72 13.30 5.64
C GLU A 82 -18.27 12.79 4.31
N LYS A 83 -18.77 13.69 3.46
CA LYS A 83 -19.30 13.34 2.14
C LYS A 83 -18.29 12.60 1.24
N TYR A 84 -17.00 12.91 1.34
CA TYR A 84 -15.96 12.27 0.55
C TYR A 84 -15.61 10.90 1.11
N LEU A 85 -15.56 10.76 2.44
CA LEU A 85 -15.36 9.46 3.09
C LEU A 85 -16.54 8.52 2.84
N THR A 86 -17.77 9.01 2.94
CA THR A 86 -18.97 8.23 2.61
C THR A 86 -18.96 7.80 1.15
N ALA A 87 -18.65 8.71 0.22
CA ALA A 87 -18.55 8.38 -1.20
C ALA A 87 -17.44 7.33 -1.44
N TYR A 88 -16.30 7.45 -0.76
CA TYR A 88 -15.21 6.49 -0.87
C TYR A 88 -15.60 5.10 -0.37
N VAL A 89 -16.25 4.99 0.79
CA VAL A 89 -16.76 3.71 1.31
C VAL A 89 -17.78 3.10 0.34
N ASN A 90 -18.71 3.90 -0.19
CA ASN A 90 -19.70 3.42 -1.15
C ASN A 90 -19.06 2.91 -2.45
N PHE A 91 -18.09 3.65 -2.99
CA PHE A 91 -17.30 3.21 -4.14
C PHE A 91 -16.62 1.86 -3.91
N LEU A 92 -15.93 1.71 -2.77
CA LEU A 92 -15.29 0.44 -2.43
C LEU A 92 -16.31 -0.69 -2.25
N MET A 93 -17.49 -0.39 -1.69
CA MET A 93 -18.57 -1.35 -1.50
C MET A 93 -19.10 -1.85 -2.86
N GLU A 94 -19.33 -0.94 -3.81
CA GLU A 94 -19.74 -1.29 -5.17
C GLU A 94 -18.73 -2.20 -5.87
N LEU A 95 -17.43 -1.89 -5.73
CA LEU A 95 -16.36 -2.77 -6.20
C LEU A 95 -16.41 -4.16 -5.52
N GLY A 96 -16.66 -4.20 -4.22
CA GLY A 96 -16.82 -5.46 -3.48
C GLY A 96 -17.96 -6.32 -4.04
N VAL A 97 -19.14 -5.73 -4.24
CA VAL A 97 -20.30 -6.43 -4.80
C VAL A 97 -20.01 -6.93 -6.21
N LEU A 98 -19.37 -6.11 -7.06
CA LEU A 98 -18.96 -6.51 -8.41
C LEU A 98 -17.97 -7.69 -8.41
N LEU A 99 -17.18 -7.84 -7.35
CA LEU A 99 -16.21 -8.92 -7.18
C LEU A 99 -16.78 -10.16 -6.49
N GLY A 100 -18.09 -10.18 -6.22
CA GLY A 100 -18.80 -11.36 -5.71
C GLY A 100 -19.01 -11.37 -4.20
N GLY A 101 -18.77 -10.26 -3.51
CA GLY A 101 -19.19 -10.09 -2.11
C GLY A 101 -20.70 -9.86 -1.99
N SER A 102 -21.28 -10.22 -0.85
CA SER A 102 -22.62 -9.72 -0.47
C SER A 102 -22.52 -8.24 -0.05
N GLU A 103 -23.63 -7.51 -0.05
CA GLU A 103 -23.65 -6.11 0.40
C GLU A 103 -23.15 -5.97 1.85
N GLU A 104 -23.58 -6.85 2.75
CA GLU A 104 -23.21 -6.84 4.17
C GLU A 104 -21.72 -7.11 4.38
N THR A 105 -21.18 -8.16 3.75
CA THR A 105 -19.75 -8.49 3.86
C THR A 105 -18.89 -7.42 3.20
N SER A 106 -19.32 -6.91 2.05
CA SER A 106 -18.62 -5.82 1.36
C SER A 106 -18.56 -4.58 2.24
N ARG A 107 -19.70 -4.13 2.78
CA ARG A 107 -19.74 -2.95 3.67
C ARG A 107 -18.78 -3.09 4.84
N THR A 108 -18.88 -4.19 5.59
CA THR A 108 -18.05 -4.43 6.78
C THR A 108 -16.56 -4.40 6.42
N LEU A 109 -16.16 -5.13 5.38
CA LEU A 109 -14.76 -5.22 4.97
C LEU A 109 -14.22 -3.88 4.44
N MET A 110 -15.03 -3.11 3.71
CA MET A 110 -14.61 -1.79 3.21
C MET A 110 -14.51 -0.75 4.32
N GLU A 111 -15.40 -0.77 5.30
CA GLU A 111 -15.31 0.07 6.50
C GLU A 111 -14.01 -0.23 7.28
N GLU A 112 -13.68 -1.51 7.50
CA GLU A 112 -12.40 -1.92 8.11
C GLU A 112 -11.17 -1.43 7.31
N ILE A 113 -11.24 -1.51 5.97
CA ILE A 113 -10.19 -0.99 5.09
C ILE A 113 -10.04 0.52 5.22
N VAL A 114 -11.14 1.27 5.24
CA VAL A 114 -11.09 2.74 5.38
C VAL A 114 -10.62 3.15 6.76
N ASP A 115 -10.96 2.41 7.82
CA ASP A 115 -10.45 2.66 9.17
C ASP A 115 -8.94 2.37 9.27
N PHE A 116 -8.48 1.29 8.64
CA PHE A 116 -7.06 1.01 8.51
C PHE A 116 -6.33 2.11 7.74
N GLU A 117 -6.89 2.56 6.61
CA GLU A 117 -6.31 3.64 5.80
C GLU A 117 -6.38 5.01 6.51
N THR A 118 -7.35 5.22 7.39
CA THR A 118 -7.41 6.39 8.29
C THR A 118 -6.29 6.35 9.32
N THR A 119 -5.99 5.18 9.87
CA THR A 119 -4.83 4.99 10.77
C THR A 119 -3.52 5.25 10.03
N LEU A 120 -3.42 4.79 8.78
CA LEU A 120 -2.31 5.07 7.89
C LEU A 120 -2.14 6.59 7.64
N ALA A 121 -3.25 7.27 7.33
CA ALA A 121 -3.27 8.72 7.12
C ALA A 121 -2.83 9.51 8.36
N ASN A 122 -3.14 9.00 9.55
CA ASN A 122 -2.73 9.63 10.80
C ASN A 122 -1.21 9.60 10.98
N ILE A 123 -0.54 8.50 10.61
CA ILE A 123 0.91 8.37 10.73
C ILE A 123 1.67 8.98 9.54
N THR A 124 1.02 9.21 8.40
CA THR A 124 1.57 9.91 7.23
C THR A 124 2.05 11.32 7.61
N VAL A 125 3.30 11.65 7.25
CA VAL A 125 3.89 12.97 7.53
C VAL A 125 3.23 14.02 6.62
N PRO A 126 2.80 15.18 7.17
CA PRO A 126 2.21 16.26 6.38
C PRO A 126 3.15 16.82 5.31
N GLN A 127 2.59 17.31 4.20
CA GLN A 127 3.40 17.78 3.06
C GLN A 127 4.24 19.02 3.41
N GLU A 128 3.75 19.87 4.31
CA GLU A 128 4.43 21.06 4.80
C GLU A 128 5.70 20.75 5.59
N GLU A 129 5.71 19.66 6.36
CA GLU A 129 6.88 19.19 7.12
C GLU A 129 7.93 18.53 6.22
N ARG A 130 7.55 18.17 4.99
CA ARG A 130 8.40 17.48 4.00
C ARG A 130 9.03 18.41 2.97
N ARG A 131 8.94 19.73 3.17
CA ARG A 131 9.49 20.72 2.21
C ARG A 131 11.01 20.86 2.28
N ASP A 132 11.59 20.59 3.45
CA ASP A 132 13.02 20.67 3.66
C ASP A 132 13.66 19.31 3.38
N GLU A 133 14.16 19.15 2.16
CA GLU A 133 14.77 17.90 1.69
C GLU A 133 16.01 17.52 2.50
N GLU A 134 16.77 18.48 3.04
CA GLU A 134 17.96 18.17 3.83
C GLU A 134 17.61 17.48 5.15
N LEU A 135 16.48 17.85 5.76
CA LEU A 135 16.01 17.28 7.01
C LEU A 135 15.42 15.87 6.84
N ILE A 136 14.75 15.61 5.72
CA ILE A 136 14.12 14.31 5.45
C ILE A 136 15.04 13.34 4.72
N TYR A 137 16.18 13.77 4.17
CA TYR A 137 17.12 12.89 3.48
C TYR A 137 17.91 12.05 4.49
N HIS A 138 17.58 10.75 4.61
CA HIS A 138 18.33 9.80 5.44
C HIS A 138 18.91 8.65 4.62
N LYS A 139 20.20 8.74 4.27
CA LYS A 139 20.92 7.67 3.58
C LYS A 139 21.40 6.60 4.56
N MET A 140 21.12 5.33 4.26
CA MET A 140 21.52 4.16 5.03
C MET A 140 21.78 2.96 4.10
N GLU A 141 22.25 1.84 4.63
CA GLU A 141 22.39 0.59 3.86
C GLU A 141 21.07 -0.19 3.86
N ALA A 142 20.84 -1.00 2.82
CA ALA A 142 19.62 -1.82 2.71
C ALA A 142 19.39 -2.73 3.92
N LYS A 143 20.47 -3.24 4.55
CA LYS A 143 20.37 -4.04 5.79
C LYS A 143 19.77 -3.28 6.98
N ASP A 144 19.95 -1.95 7.02
CA ASP A 144 19.48 -1.12 8.13
C ASP A 144 17.95 -0.94 8.08
N LEU A 145 17.34 -1.15 6.91
CA LEU A 145 15.88 -1.15 6.76
C LEU A 145 15.20 -2.21 7.61
N THR A 146 15.83 -3.37 7.81
CA THR A 146 15.31 -4.43 8.69
C THR A 146 15.27 -3.99 10.15
N THR A 147 16.19 -3.12 10.56
CA THR A 147 16.16 -2.53 11.91
C THR A 147 15.07 -1.46 12.01
N LEU A 148 14.85 -0.70 10.93
CA LEU A 148 13.84 0.36 10.88
C LEU A 148 12.41 -0.18 10.81
N VAL A 149 12.20 -1.23 10.00
CA VAL A 149 10.90 -1.85 9.72
C VAL A 149 11.06 -3.38 9.76
N PRO A 150 11.15 -3.97 10.96
CA PRO A 150 11.32 -5.41 11.13
C PRO A 150 10.13 -6.25 10.63
N ALA A 151 8.97 -5.63 10.37
CA ALA A 151 7.81 -6.32 9.82
C ALA A 151 7.95 -6.71 8.33
N VAL A 152 9.04 -6.32 7.64
CA VAL A 152 9.23 -6.53 6.21
C VAL A 152 10.55 -7.26 5.94
N ASP A 153 10.49 -8.30 5.09
CA ASP A 153 11.68 -8.99 4.59
C ASP A 153 12.30 -8.19 3.44
N TRP A 154 13.12 -7.18 3.76
CA TRP A 154 13.59 -6.17 2.80
C TRP A 154 14.41 -6.73 1.65
N MET A 155 15.41 -7.59 1.89
CA MET A 155 16.26 -8.09 0.80
C MET A 155 15.49 -8.92 -0.24
N PRO A 156 14.64 -9.89 0.14
CA PRO A 156 13.72 -10.53 -0.80
C PRO A 156 12.79 -9.54 -1.51
N TYR A 157 12.24 -8.57 -0.79
CA TYR A 157 11.35 -7.56 -1.34
C TYR A 157 12.05 -6.71 -2.42
N LEU A 158 13.21 -6.12 -2.10
CA LEU A 158 13.98 -5.28 -3.02
C LEU A 158 14.44 -6.08 -4.24
N THR A 159 14.87 -7.32 -4.04
CA THR A 159 15.33 -8.21 -5.13
C THR A 159 14.20 -8.50 -6.12
N GLU A 160 12.98 -8.76 -5.65
CA GLU A 160 11.84 -8.99 -6.56
C GLU A 160 11.37 -7.70 -7.25
N VAL A 161 11.34 -6.57 -6.52
CA VAL A 161 10.91 -5.27 -7.07
C VAL A 161 11.87 -4.77 -8.16
N PHE A 162 13.17 -4.99 -7.99
CA PHE A 162 14.21 -4.51 -8.91
C PHE A 162 14.78 -5.60 -9.83
N ALA A 163 14.18 -6.78 -9.88
CA ALA A 163 14.61 -7.84 -10.78
C ALA A 163 14.65 -7.33 -12.25
N PRO A 164 15.71 -7.68 -13.02
CA PRO A 164 16.78 -8.63 -12.71
C PRO A 164 18.07 -8.01 -12.11
N VAL A 165 18.01 -6.79 -11.56
CA VAL A 165 19.22 -6.12 -11.01
C VAL A 165 19.68 -6.84 -9.74
N PRO A 166 20.95 -7.30 -9.66
CA PRO A 166 21.47 -7.91 -8.44
C PRO A 166 21.67 -6.85 -7.37
N LEU A 167 21.11 -7.09 -6.18
CA LEU A 167 21.23 -6.23 -5.01
C LEU A 167 21.93 -6.97 -3.86
N ASN A 168 22.58 -6.22 -2.98
CA ASN A 168 23.19 -6.75 -1.76
C ASN A 168 22.81 -5.90 -0.54
N GLU A 169 23.15 -6.38 0.65
CA GLU A 169 22.81 -5.75 1.92
C GLU A 169 23.44 -4.37 2.15
N SER A 170 24.53 -4.06 1.44
CA SER A 170 25.23 -2.78 1.50
C SER A 170 24.75 -1.78 0.44
N GLU A 171 23.70 -2.11 -0.31
CA GLU A 171 23.12 -1.18 -1.29
C GLU A 171 22.68 0.12 -0.60
N PRO A 172 23.08 1.30 -1.10
CA PRO A 172 22.66 2.55 -0.51
C PRO A 172 21.18 2.82 -0.78
N VAL A 173 20.46 3.19 0.28
CA VAL A 173 19.04 3.53 0.25
C VAL A 173 18.82 4.88 0.93
N VAL A 174 17.99 5.72 0.35
CA VAL A 174 17.49 6.95 0.99
C VAL A 174 16.11 6.70 1.55
N VAL A 175 15.91 7.02 2.82
CA VAL A 175 14.63 6.99 3.51
C VAL A 175 14.17 8.41 3.75
N TYR A 176 12.99 8.77 3.27
CA TYR A 176 12.41 10.11 3.44
C TYR A 176 11.46 10.25 4.63
N ALA A 177 10.86 9.14 5.08
CA ALA A 177 9.83 9.15 6.12
C ALA A 177 10.17 8.15 7.24
N LYS A 178 11.26 8.41 7.97
CA LYS A 178 11.82 7.45 8.94
C LYS A 178 10.82 7.11 10.06
N GLU A 179 10.21 8.12 10.68
CA GLU A 179 9.23 7.97 11.76
C GLU A 179 7.94 7.29 11.27
N TYR A 180 7.53 7.59 10.04
CA TYR A 180 6.41 6.91 9.39
C TYR A 180 6.69 5.42 9.22
N LEU A 181 7.88 5.06 8.71
CA LEU A 181 8.26 3.66 8.48
C LEU A 181 8.33 2.86 9.79
N GLN A 182 8.82 3.45 10.88
CA GLN A 182 8.78 2.83 12.20
C GLN A 182 7.34 2.55 12.66
N GLN A 183 6.45 3.53 12.53
CA GLN A 183 5.04 3.37 12.88
C GLN A 183 4.31 2.36 11.97
N ILE A 184 4.72 2.26 10.70
CA ILE A 184 4.23 1.24 9.78
C ILE A 184 4.58 -0.15 10.25
N SER A 185 5.81 -0.36 10.73
CA SER A 185 6.21 -1.67 11.25
C SER A 185 5.29 -2.11 12.38
N ASP A 186 5.04 -1.21 13.34
CA ASP A 186 4.13 -1.45 14.46
C ASP A 186 2.70 -1.71 14.00
N LEU A 187 2.21 -0.92 13.04
CA LEU A 187 0.87 -1.05 12.49
C LEU A 187 0.69 -2.41 11.79
N ILE A 188 1.66 -2.84 10.99
CA ILE A 188 1.63 -4.16 10.34
C ILE A 188 1.62 -5.27 11.40
N THR A 189 2.48 -5.20 12.42
CA THR A 189 2.54 -6.26 13.45
C THR A 189 1.27 -6.36 14.29
N LYS A 190 0.58 -5.24 14.56
CA LYS A 190 -0.64 -5.21 15.39
C LYS A 190 -1.92 -5.52 14.61
N THR A 191 -1.89 -5.42 13.28
CA THR A 191 -3.09 -5.59 12.45
C THR A 191 -3.32 -7.07 12.09
N ASN A 192 -4.60 -7.47 12.04
CA ASN A 192 -4.97 -8.80 11.59
C ASN A 192 -4.47 -9.08 10.16
N LYS A 193 -3.87 -10.25 9.93
CA LYS A 193 -3.36 -10.67 8.61
C LYS A 193 -4.40 -10.63 7.50
N SER A 194 -5.66 -10.97 7.82
CA SER A 194 -6.80 -10.87 6.90
C SER A 194 -7.02 -9.44 6.44
N LEU A 195 -7.05 -8.48 7.38
CA LEU A 195 -7.22 -7.07 7.06
C LEU A 195 -6.05 -6.53 6.23
N LEU A 196 -4.81 -6.87 6.58
CA LEU A 196 -3.62 -6.51 5.78
C LEU A 196 -3.72 -7.04 4.35
N ASN A 197 -4.12 -8.29 4.19
CA ASN A 197 -4.29 -8.91 2.88
C ASN A 197 -5.43 -8.26 2.08
N ASN A 198 -6.58 -8.02 2.71
CA ASN A 198 -7.71 -7.33 2.09
C ASN A 198 -7.31 -5.92 1.61
N TYR A 199 -6.55 -5.18 2.43
CA TYR A 199 -6.02 -3.87 2.06
C TYR A 199 -5.09 -3.94 0.84
N MET A 200 -4.11 -4.86 0.83
CA MET A 200 -3.20 -5.05 -0.30
C MET A 200 -3.94 -5.40 -1.59
N ILE A 201 -4.93 -6.29 -1.51
CA ILE A 201 -5.75 -6.69 -2.65
C ILE A 201 -6.60 -5.52 -3.14
N MET A 202 -7.19 -4.74 -2.23
CA MET A 202 -7.97 -3.56 -2.63
C MET A 202 -7.12 -2.51 -3.34
N LYS A 203 -5.84 -2.32 -2.95
CA LYS A 203 -4.91 -1.45 -3.68
C LYS A 203 -4.69 -1.93 -5.12
N VAL A 204 -4.58 -3.24 -5.35
CA VAL A 204 -4.48 -3.83 -6.70
C VAL A 204 -5.78 -3.66 -7.47
N VAL A 205 -6.92 -3.98 -6.86
CA VAL A 205 -8.26 -3.84 -7.46
C VAL A 205 -8.48 -2.41 -7.93
N ARG A 206 -8.21 -1.40 -7.10
CA ARG A 206 -8.39 0.01 -7.47
C ARG A 206 -7.48 0.45 -8.60
N LYS A 207 -6.22 -0.01 -8.59
CA LYS A 207 -5.28 0.29 -9.68
C LYS A 207 -5.72 -0.35 -11.01
N MET A 208 -6.30 -1.55 -10.96
CA MET A 208 -6.80 -2.24 -12.15
C MET A 208 -8.19 -1.77 -12.56
N GLY A 209 -8.99 -1.20 -11.65
CA GLY A 209 -10.35 -0.70 -11.90
C GLY A 209 -10.42 0.28 -13.07
N SER A 210 -9.44 1.17 -13.20
CA SER A 210 -9.34 2.11 -14.33
C SER A 210 -9.10 1.45 -15.69
N ILE A 211 -8.74 0.16 -15.72
CA ILE A 211 -8.42 -0.62 -16.93
C ILE A 211 -9.56 -1.61 -17.24
N LEU A 212 -10.54 -1.76 -16.35
CA LEU A 212 -11.63 -2.71 -16.49
C LEU A 212 -12.86 -2.11 -17.20
N ASP A 213 -13.86 -2.97 -17.39
CA ASP A 213 -15.13 -2.71 -18.08
C ASP A 213 -15.90 -1.53 -17.48
N GLN A 214 -16.81 -0.94 -18.26
CA GLN A 214 -17.46 0.35 -17.97
C GLN A 214 -18.08 0.40 -16.56
N ARG A 215 -18.61 -0.71 -16.07
CA ARG A 215 -19.17 -0.83 -14.70
C ARG A 215 -18.18 -0.53 -13.57
N PHE A 216 -16.88 -0.73 -13.79
CA PHE A 216 -15.81 -0.40 -12.85
C PHE A 216 -15.30 1.04 -13.03
N GLN A 217 -15.58 1.66 -14.18
CA GLN A 217 -15.29 3.07 -14.45
C GLN A 217 -16.42 4.00 -13.98
N ASP A 218 -17.66 3.49 -14.01
CA ASP A 218 -18.88 4.22 -13.64
C ASP A 218 -19.18 4.17 -12.13
N ALA A 219 -18.58 3.21 -11.40
CA ALA A 219 -18.60 3.14 -9.94
C ALA A 219 -17.66 4.21 -9.35
#